data_AF-A0A392UHB3-F1
#
_entry.id   AF-A0A392UHB3-F1
#
_cell.length_a   1.000
_cell.length_b   1.000
_cell.length_c   1.000
_cell.angle_alpha   90.00
_cell.angle_beta   90.00
_cell.angle_gamma   90.00
#
_symmetry.space_group_name_H-M   'P 1'
#
loop_
_entity.id
_entity.type
_entity.pdbx_description
1 polymer ?
#
loop_
_entity_poly.entity_id
_entity_poly.type
_entity_poly.pdbx_seq_one_letter_code
_entity_poly.pdbx_strand_id
1 'polypeptide(L)' 'TVPLRIEGREVKRLRNKEIASMKVVWGGPAGENTTWELESKMKSSYPDLFLGHFRGRKFF' A
#
# COMPACT_ATOMS: atom_id res chain seq x y z
N THR A 1 -6.44 6.26 11.91
CA THR A 1 -6.90 6.27 10.50
C THR A 1 -6.90 4.85 10.01
N VAL A 2 -7.98 4.40 9.37
CA VAL A 2 -8.11 3.02 8.90
C VAL A 2 -7.68 2.96 7.44
N PRO A 3 -6.78 2.04 7.04
CA PRO A 3 -6.43 1.93 5.63
C PRO A 3 -7.63 1.33 4.88
N LEU A 4 -8.12 2.05 3.88
CA LEU A 4 -9.28 1.65 3.08
C LEU A 4 -8.86 0.76 1.93
N ARG A 5 -7.88 1.21 1.14
CA ARG A 5 -7.42 0.52 -0.07
C ARG A 5 -6.02 0.93 -0.46
N ILE A 6 -5.33 0.01 -1.13
CA ILE A 6 -4.06 0.30 -1.82
C ILE A 6 -4.42 0.84 -3.21
N GLU A 7 -4.05 2.08 -3.49
CA GLU A 7 -4.30 2.74 -4.76
C GLU A 7 -3.24 2.41 -5.80
N GLY A 8 -2.00 2.19 -5.38
CA GLY A 8 -0.90 1.91 -6.29
C GLY A 8 0.36 1.44 -5.59
N ARG A 9 1.28 0.91 -6.39
CA ARG A 9 2.60 0.45 -5.96
C ARG A 9 3.64 1.10 -6.85
N GLU A 10 4.68 1.65 -6.23
CA GLU A 10 5.84 2.19 -6.92
C GLU A 10 7.11 1.59 -6.32
N VAL A 11 7.94 0.98 -7.16
CA VAL A 11 9.25 0.47 -6.76
C VAL A 11 10.31 1.43 -7.25
N LYS A 12 10.95 2.14 -6.32
CA LYS A 12 12.09 3.01 -6.61
C LYS A 12 13.38 2.19 -6.51
N ARG A 13 14.06 2.04 -7.64
CA ARG A 13 15.38 1.42 -7.72
C ARG A 13 16.42 2.50 -7.46
N LEU A 14 17.10 2.42 -6.32
CA LEU A 14 18.27 3.22 -5.99
C LEU A 14 19.54 2.44 -6.39
N ARG A 15 20.68 3.14 -6.38
CA ARG A 15 21.98 2.65 -6.87
C ARG A 15 22.35 1.23 -6.38
N ASN A 16 21.99 0.88 -5.14
CA ASN A 16 22.32 -0.42 -4.52
C ASN A 16 21.12 -1.09 -3.82
N LYS A 17 19.91 -0.50 -3.88
CA LYS A 17 18.74 -0.94 -3.11
C LYS A 17 17.45 -0.67 -3.87
N GLU A 18 16.47 -1.54 -3.71
CA GLU A 18 15.13 -1.33 -4.23
C GLU A 18 14.20 -1.02 -3.06
N ILE A 19 13.45 0.07 -3.17
CA ILE A 19 12.49 0.50 -2.16
C ILE A 19 11.10 0.42 -2.79
N ALA A 20 10.29 -0.51 -2.30
CA ALA A 20 8.89 -0.60 -2.68
C ALA A 20 8.02 0.24 -1.76
N SER A 21 7.32 1.21 -2.34
CA SER A 21 6.34 2.08 -1.69
C SER A 21 4.95 1.81 -2.26
N MET A 22 3.94 1.90 -1.42
CA MET A 22 2.55 1.73 -1.78
C MET A 22 1.76 2.97 -1.41
N LYS A 23 0.98 3.45 -2.37
CA LYS A 23 0.02 4.52 -2.19
C LYS A 23 -1.20 3.92 -1.51
N VAL A 24 -1.45 4.33 -0.28
CA VAL A 24 -2.57 3.82 0.52
C VAL A 24 -3.51 4.96 0.86
N VAL A 25 -4.80 4.70 0.61
CA VAL A 25 -5.89 5.59 0.95
C VAL A 25 -6.37 5.23 2.34
N TRP A 26 -6.40 6.21 3.21
CA TRP A 26 -6.82 6.12 4.60
C TRP A 26 -8.16 6.81 4.78
N GLY A 27 -9.07 6.13 5.44
CA GLY A 27 -10.32 6.70 5.92
C GLY A 27 -10.06 7.44 7.22
N GLY A 28 -10.41 8.72 7.24
CA GLY A 28 -10.37 9.57 8.42
C GLY A 28 -11.63 10.42 8.55
N PRO A 29 -11.86 11.01 9.74
CA PRO A 29 -13.00 11.89 9.98
C PRO A 29 -12.97 13.17 9.12
N ALA A 30 -11.81 13.53 8.54
CA ALA A 30 -11.64 14.66 7.63
C ALA A 30 -11.72 14.26 6.13
N GLY A 31 -11.98 13.00 5.81
CA GLY A 31 -12.08 12.49 4.43
C GLY A 31 -11.08 11.37 4.09
N GLU A 32 -10.89 11.15 2.79
CA GLU A 32 -9.90 10.21 2.25
C GLU A 32 -8.51 10.87 2.21
N ASN A 33 -7.58 10.38 3.04
CA ASN A 33 -6.19 10.81 3.01
C ASN A 33 -5.36 9.83 2.20
N THR A 34 -4.52 10.33 1.31
CA THR A 34 -3.62 9.47 0.55
C THR A 34 -2.19 9.66 1.01
N THR A 35 -1.54 8.58 1.46
CA THR A 35 -0.12 8.61 1.82
C THR A 35 0.67 7.51 1.10
N TRP A 36 1.99 7.71 1.01
CA TRP A 36 2.92 6.71 0.49
C TRP A 36 3.59 6.01 1.67
N GLU A 37 3.26 4.74 1.88
CA GLU A 37 3.86 3.91 2.92
C GLU A 37 4.75 2.83 2.32
N LEU A 38 5.75 2.37 3.06
CA LEU A 38 6.60 1.27 2.60
C LEU A 38 5.79 -0.03 2.50
N GLU A 39 5.97 -0.75 1.40
CA GLU A 39 5.31 -2.05 1.18
C GLU A 39 5.61 -3.03 2.31
N SER A 40 6.87 -3.10 2.74
CA SER A 40 7.28 -4.00 3.84
C SER A 40 6.54 -3.69 5.14
N LYS A 41 6.36 -2.40 5.45
CA LYS A 41 5.60 -1.95 6.62
C LYS A 41 4.12 -2.29 6.47
N MET A 42 3.52 -2.02 5.31
CA MET A 42 2.09 -2.31 5.08
C MET A 42 1.79 -3.81 5.09
N LYS A 43 2.67 -4.65 4.52
CA LYS A 43 2.54 -6.10 4.57
C LYS A 43 2.62 -6.65 6.00
N SER A 44 3.44 -6.03 6.85
CA SER A 44 3.59 -6.43 8.25
C SER A 44 2.45 -5.92 9.13
N SER A 45 2.08 -4.63 8.98
CA SER A 45 1.07 -3.98 9.82
C SER A 45 -0.37 -4.23 9.39
N TYR A 46 -0.61 -4.43 8.09
CA TYR A 46 -1.95 -4.61 7.51
C TYR A 46 -1.95 -5.72 6.45
N PRO A 47 -1.62 -6.97 6.82
CA PRO A 47 -1.60 -8.09 5.88
C PRO A 47 -2.97 -8.31 5.22
N ASP A 48 -4.07 -7.98 5.90
CA ASP A 48 -5.44 -8.16 5.42
C ASP A 48 -5.74 -7.39 4.12
N LEU A 49 -5.11 -6.23 3.94
CA LEU A 49 -5.21 -5.44 2.69
C LEU A 49 -4.62 -6.17 1.48
N PHE A 50 -3.75 -7.15 1.73
CA PHE A 50 -3.12 -8.00 0.72
C PHE A 50 -3.80 -9.37 0.60
N LEU A 51 -4.56 -9.80 1.61
CA LEU A 51 -5.27 -11.08 1.63
C LEU A 51 -6.67 -11.01 0.97
N GLY A 52 -7.22 -9.82 0.75
CA GLY A 52 -8.54 -9.62 0.15
C GLY A 52 -8.62 -9.87 -1.37
N HIS A 53 -8.85 -11.13 -1.76
CA HIS A 53 -9.57 -11.56 -2.98
C HIS A 53 -9.14 -10.92 -4.32
N PHE A 54 -8.01 -11.37 -4.88
CA PHE A 54 -7.79 -11.27 -6.32
C PHE A 54 -8.76 -12.19 -7.06
N ARG A 55 -9.87 -11.64 -7.52
CA ARG A 55 -10.57 -12.17 -8.70
C ARG A 55 -10.05 -11.59 -10.02
N GLY A 56 -8.90 -10.92 -10.02
CA GLY A 56 -8.26 -10.55 -11.30
C GLY A 56 -7.32 -9.35 -11.31
N ARG A 57 -6.71 -8.93 -10.19
CA ARG A 57 -5.83 -7.76 -10.23
C ARG A 57 -4.50 -8.01 -9.55
N LYS A 58 -3.56 -8.56 -10.31
CA LYS A 58 -2.19 -8.84 -9.88
C LYS A 58 -1.41 -7.58 -9.49
N PHE A 59 -1.20 -7.37 -8.19
CA PHE A 59 -0.24 -6.38 -7.67
C PHE A 59 1.22 -6.90 -7.68
N PHE A 60 1.45 -8.11 -8.22
CA PHE A 60 2.76 -8.75 -8.39
C PHE A 60 2.89 -9.40 -9.76
#